data_AF-A0AAD9AZZ5-F1
#
_entry.id   AF-A0AAD9AZZ5-F1
#
_cell.length_a   1.000
_cell.length_b   1.000
_cell.length_c   1.000
_cell.angle_alpha   90.00
_cell.angle_beta   90.00
_cell.angle_gamma   90.00
#
_symmetry.space_group_name_H-M   'P 1'
#
loop_
_entity.id
_entity.type
_entity.pdbx_description
1 polymer ?
#
loop_
_entity_poly.entity_id
_entity_poly.type
_entity_poly.pdbx_seq_one_letter_code
_entity_poly.pdbx_strand_id
1 'polypeptide(L)'
;MVETQRAWIERTFQKRECMQIIPSKDASRCGCGQLVSQHPSVPGGAPEEGGGAVMQLEAPAERWTPPKHTQSSGTDAYGLIEFQGGGHVNKAMYIRVSYDSKADSLLHLMVKDWELELPTLLISVHGGLQNFELPPKLKQVFGKGLIKAAVTTGAWIFTGGVSTGVIRHVGDALKDHSSKSRGKVCAIGIAPWGIIENKEDLIGRDVTRPYTTMSNPLSKLSVLNSSHSHFLLADNGTHGKYGAEVRLRRQLEKHIALQKINTRESHVSSMLK
;
A
#
# COMPACT_ATOMS: atom_id res chain seq x y z
N MET A 1 6.50 -26.62 13.12
CA MET A 1 7.39 -25.42 13.07
C MET A 1 6.91 -24.33 12.10
N VAL A 2 5.89 -24.55 11.25
CA VAL A 2 5.36 -23.53 10.32
C VAL A 2 4.41 -22.53 11.00
N GLU A 3 3.72 -22.94 12.06
CA GLU A 3 2.68 -22.17 12.75
C GLU A 3 3.22 -20.97 13.55
N THR A 4 4.43 -21.10 14.12
CA THR A 4 5.10 -20.04 14.89
C THR A 4 5.65 -18.90 14.02
N GLN A 5 5.97 -19.17 12.75
CA GLN A 5 6.54 -18.20 11.82
C GLN A 5 5.48 -17.35 11.10
N ARG A 6 4.18 -17.58 11.34
CA ARG A 6 3.11 -16.74 10.74
C ARG A 6 2.37 -15.91 11.78
N ALA A 7 2.35 -16.37 13.03
CA ALA A 7 1.88 -15.59 14.17
C ALA A 7 2.68 -14.29 14.41
N TRP A 8 3.90 -14.15 13.88
CA TRP A 8 4.65 -12.89 14.00
C TRP A 8 4.03 -11.77 13.14
N ILE A 9 3.50 -12.09 11.94
CA ILE A 9 2.89 -11.11 11.03
C ILE A 9 1.70 -10.44 11.73
N GLU A 10 0.78 -11.24 12.27
CA GLU A 10 -0.42 -10.76 12.94
C GLU A 10 -0.13 -9.99 14.25
N ARG A 11 0.97 -10.35 14.94
CA ARG A 11 1.41 -9.64 16.16
C ARG A 11 2.16 -8.35 15.86
N THR A 12 2.79 -8.24 14.69
CA THR A 12 3.68 -7.12 14.34
C THR A 12 2.96 -6.07 13.49
N PHE A 13 2.16 -6.50 12.51
CA PHE A 13 1.47 -5.62 11.61
C PHE A 13 0.01 -5.46 12.00
N GLN A 14 -0.40 -4.21 12.07
CA GLN A 14 -1.76 -3.83 12.42
C GLN A 14 -2.50 -3.30 11.19
N LYS A 15 -3.83 -3.33 11.23
CA LYS A 15 -4.73 -2.56 10.37
C LYS A 15 -5.41 -1.45 11.19
N ARG A 16 -6.08 -0.52 10.52
CA ARG A 16 -6.85 0.56 11.18
C ARG A 16 -8.26 0.65 10.64
N GLU A 17 -9.23 0.79 11.53
CA GLU A 17 -10.64 0.92 11.19
C GLU A 17 -11.25 2.13 11.90
N CYS A 18 -12.06 2.90 11.19
CA CYS A 18 -12.68 4.09 11.77
C CYS A 18 -13.69 3.69 12.84
N MET A 19 -13.48 4.18 14.07
CA MET A 19 -14.30 3.81 15.24
C MET A 19 -15.25 4.93 15.70
N GLN A 20 -15.10 6.14 15.15
CA GLN A 20 -15.94 7.29 15.51
C GLN A 20 -16.34 8.07 14.25
N ILE A 21 -17.61 8.45 14.19
CA ILE A 21 -18.15 9.28 13.12
C ILE A 21 -17.87 10.74 13.46
N ILE A 22 -17.02 11.38 12.66
CA ILE A 22 -16.76 12.82 12.73
C ILE A 22 -17.35 13.44 11.47
N PRO A 23 -18.29 14.39 11.54
CA PRO A 23 -18.86 15.02 10.36
C PRO A 23 -17.78 15.62 9.45
N SER A 24 -17.93 15.41 8.14
CA SER A 24 -17.11 16.09 7.13
C SER A 24 -17.81 17.34 6.60
N LYS A 25 -17.25 18.01 5.57
CA LYS A 25 -17.95 19.09 4.85
C LYS A 25 -19.27 18.64 4.21
N ASP A 26 -19.33 17.36 3.84
CA ASP A 26 -20.55 16.67 3.39
C ASP A 26 -21.13 15.95 4.61
N ALA A 27 -22.33 16.37 5.05
CA ALA A 27 -23.00 15.84 6.23
C ALA A 27 -23.33 14.34 6.10
N SER A 28 -23.41 13.81 4.88
CA SER A 28 -23.63 12.38 4.63
C SER A 28 -22.36 11.53 4.80
N ARG A 29 -21.20 12.16 5.04
CA ARG A 29 -19.89 11.51 5.11
C ARG A 29 -19.15 11.79 6.40
N CYS A 30 -18.53 10.74 6.92
CA CYS A 30 -17.55 10.84 7.98
C CYS A 30 -16.23 11.44 7.45
N GLY A 31 -15.44 12.04 8.34
CA GLY A 31 -14.09 12.52 8.09
C GLY A 31 -13.13 11.44 7.61
N CYS A 32 -13.42 10.15 7.81
CA CYS A 32 -12.67 9.05 7.19
C CYS A 32 -12.94 8.91 5.67
N GLY A 33 -14.09 9.40 5.18
CA GLY A 33 -14.52 9.33 3.77
C GLY A 33 -15.69 8.37 3.49
N GLN A 34 -16.02 7.47 4.42
CA GLN A 34 -17.19 6.60 4.29
C GLN A 34 -18.50 7.36 4.48
N LEU A 35 -19.57 6.83 3.89
CA LEU A 35 -20.93 7.29 4.18
C LEU A 35 -21.28 6.94 5.64
N VAL A 36 -21.99 7.84 6.31
CA VAL A 36 -22.44 7.62 7.70
C VAL A 36 -23.22 6.32 7.84
N SER A 37 -24.05 5.98 6.83
CA SER A 37 -24.83 4.73 6.78
C SER A 37 -24.00 3.46 6.60
N GLN A 38 -22.73 3.57 6.21
CA GLN A 38 -21.83 2.43 5.98
C GLN A 38 -20.88 2.16 7.15
N HIS A 39 -20.90 3.00 8.19
CA HIS A 39 -20.18 2.69 9.42
C HIS A 39 -20.84 1.50 10.12
N PRO A 40 -20.06 0.58 10.73
CA PRO A 40 -20.61 -0.40 11.66
C PRO A 40 -21.42 0.34 12.71
N SER A 41 -22.62 -0.14 13.03
CA SER A 41 -23.46 0.42 14.08
C SER A 41 -22.64 0.50 15.36
N VAL A 42 -22.17 1.69 15.73
CA VAL A 42 -21.40 1.89 16.95
C VAL A 42 -22.35 1.56 18.10
N PRO A 43 -22.07 0.55 18.95
CA PRO A 43 -22.89 0.32 20.12
C PRO A 43 -22.64 1.48 21.08
N GLY A 44 -23.60 2.40 21.21
CA GLY A 44 -23.57 3.42 22.28
C GLY A 44 -23.69 4.90 21.88
N GLY A 45 -24.27 5.23 20.72
CA GLY A 45 -24.72 6.60 20.45
C GLY A 45 -26.23 6.65 20.32
N ALA A 46 -26.96 6.79 21.43
CA ALA A 46 -28.37 7.16 21.36
C ALA A 46 -28.49 8.51 20.64
N PRO A 47 -29.53 8.73 19.82
CA PRO A 47 -29.91 10.09 19.46
C PRO A 47 -30.46 10.74 20.75
N GLU A 48 -29.73 11.67 21.34
CA GLU A 48 -30.31 12.55 22.36
C GLU A 48 -31.32 13.48 21.68
N GLU A 49 -32.58 13.02 21.60
CA GLU A 49 -33.72 13.91 21.55
C GLU A 49 -33.90 14.50 22.95
N GLY A 50 -33.46 15.74 23.16
CA GLY A 50 -33.61 16.42 24.43
C GLY A 50 -33.31 17.90 24.31
N GLY A 51 -34.35 18.71 24.10
CA GLY A 51 -34.25 20.17 24.07
C GLY A 51 -33.72 20.75 25.39
N GLY A 52 -32.79 21.70 25.27
CA GLY A 52 -32.28 22.48 26.39
C GLY A 52 -31.24 23.48 25.90
N ALA A 53 -31.65 24.72 25.69
CA ALA A 53 -30.76 25.82 25.35
C ALA A 53 -29.75 26.05 26.50
N VAL A 54 -28.48 25.72 26.26
CA VAL A 54 -27.36 26.13 27.12
C VAL A 54 -26.24 26.62 26.20
N MET A 55 -25.81 27.86 26.43
CA MET A 55 -24.74 28.54 25.69
C MET A 55 -23.47 27.68 25.72
N GLN A 56 -23.13 27.02 24.62
CA GLN A 56 -21.82 26.39 24.43
C GLN A 56 -20.96 27.34 23.60
N LEU A 57 -19.86 27.82 24.23
CA LEU A 57 -18.72 28.37 23.51
C LEU A 57 -18.41 27.43 22.33
N GLU A 58 -18.36 27.97 21.11
CA GLU A 58 -18.03 27.21 19.91
C GLU A 58 -16.63 26.60 20.05
N ALA A 59 -16.55 25.38 20.57
CA ALA A 59 -15.38 24.55 20.42
C ALA A 59 -15.17 24.34 18.91
N PRO A 60 -13.95 24.55 18.37
CA PRO A 60 -13.71 24.31 16.96
C PRO A 60 -14.09 22.86 16.64
N ALA A 61 -14.94 22.68 15.61
CA ALA A 61 -15.41 21.37 15.18
C ALA A 61 -14.21 20.40 15.09
N GLU A 62 -14.26 19.31 15.86
CA GLU A 62 -13.14 18.38 15.95
C GLU A 62 -12.81 17.82 14.56
N ARG A 63 -11.52 17.86 14.19
CA ARG A 63 -11.06 17.35 12.90
C ARG A 63 -10.73 15.86 13.02
N TRP A 64 -11.29 15.06 12.11
CA TRP A 64 -10.96 13.64 11.99
C TRP A 64 -9.46 13.45 11.70
N THR A 65 -8.84 12.54 12.45
CA THR A 65 -7.43 12.15 12.34
C THR A 65 -7.27 10.65 12.60
N PRO A 66 -6.35 9.96 11.89
CA PRO A 66 -6.15 8.52 12.10
C PRO A 66 -5.83 8.13 13.55
N PRO A 67 -4.91 8.81 14.29
CA PRO A 67 -4.55 8.37 15.64
C PRO A 67 -5.70 8.41 16.66
N LYS A 68 -6.63 9.37 16.51
CA LYS A 68 -7.72 9.57 17.49
C LYS A 68 -8.99 8.81 17.16
N HIS A 69 -9.29 8.65 15.87
CA HIS A 69 -10.62 8.23 15.41
C HIS A 69 -10.61 6.85 14.73
N THR A 70 -9.49 6.13 14.84
CA THR A 70 -9.37 4.74 14.36
C THR A 70 -8.97 3.82 15.49
N GLN A 71 -9.50 2.61 15.46
CA GLN A 71 -9.04 1.50 16.27
C GLN A 71 -8.01 0.70 15.47
N SER A 72 -6.94 0.28 16.15
CA SER A 72 -5.93 -0.63 15.56
C SER A 72 -6.17 -2.05 16.02
N SER A 73 -5.99 -3.02 15.12
CA SER A 73 -6.09 -4.45 15.40
C SER A 73 -5.10 -5.22 14.52
N GLY A 74 -4.83 -6.50 14.82
CA GLY A 74 -3.92 -7.32 14.01
C GLY A 74 -4.38 -7.39 12.56
N THR A 75 -3.43 -7.39 11.61
CA THR A 75 -3.76 -7.45 10.18
C THR A 75 -4.52 -8.74 9.83
N ASP A 76 -5.47 -8.62 8.92
CA ASP A 76 -6.34 -9.70 8.45
C ASP A 76 -6.28 -9.89 6.94
N ALA A 77 -5.38 -9.19 6.24
CA ALA A 77 -5.29 -9.18 4.78
C ALA A 77 -3.82 -9.29 4.35
N TYR A 78 -3.36 -10.52 4.13
CA TYR A 78 -2.03 -10.82 3.63
C TYR A 78 -1.96 -12.21 2.98
N GLY A 79 -1.00 -12.39 2.08
CA GLY A 79 -0.80 -13.65 1.36
C GLY A 79 -0.42 -13.40 -0.09
N LEU A 80 -1.10 -14.11 -1.01
CA LEU A 80 -0.90 -13.99 -2.45
C LEU A 80 -2.14 -13.39 -3.13
N ILE A 81 -1.94 -12.41 -3.99
CA ILE A 81 -2.93 -11.95 -4.95
C ILE A 81 -2.77 -12.78 -6.21
N GLU A 82 -3.88 -13.29 -6.76
CA GLU A 82 -3.95 -13.88 -8.08
C GLU A 82 -4.77 -12.96 -9.01
N PHE A 83 -4.09 -12.26 -9.92
CA PHE A 83 -4.75 -11.29 -10.78
C PHE A 83 -5.57 -11.96 -11.89
N GLN A 84 -6.81 -11.52 -12.04
CA GLN A 84 -7.77 -11.99 -13.04
C GLN A 84 -8.11 -10.90 -14.06
N GLY A 85 -8.52 -11.31 -15.27
CA GLY A 85 -8.97 -10.42 -16.34
C GLY A 85 -7.88 -9.90 -17.30
N GLY A 86 -6.63 -10.36 -17.15
CA GLY A 86 -5.46 -9.80 -17.85
C GLY A 86 -4.79 -10.70 -18.89
N GLY A 87 -5.47 -11.66 -19.53
CA GLY A 87 -4.90 -12.58 -20.54
C GLY A 87 -3.82 -13.56 -20.04
N HIS A 88 -3.18 -13.24 -18.91
CA HIS A 88 -2.22 -14.04 -18.16
C HIS A 88 -2.52 -13.89 -16.67
N VAL A 89 -2.35 -14.98 -15.92
CA VAL A 89 -2.48 -14.99 -14.46
C VAL A 89 -1.13 -14.57 -13.89
N ASN A 90 -1.06 -13.39 -13.27
CA ASN A 90 0.11 -12.97 -12.49
C ASN A 90 -0.18 -13.08 -11.00
N LYS A 91 0.86 -13.38 -10.22
CA LYS A 91 0.76 -13.48 -8.75
C LYS A 91 1.65 -12.45 -8.09
N ALA A 92 1.18 -11.89 -6.98
CA ALA A 92 1.94 -10.95 -6.18
C ALA A 92 1.77 -11.23 -4.69
N MET A 93 2.85 -11.14 -3.91
CA MET A 93 2.73 -11.15 -2.45
C MET A 93 2.12 -9.83 -1.98
N TYR A 94 1.29 -9.84 -0.95
CA TYR A 94 0.72 -8.61 -0.39
C TYR A 94 0.53 -8.67 1.12
N ILE A 95 0.48 -7.50 1.73
CA ILE A 95 0.08 -7.30 3.12
C ILE A 95 -0.60 -5.94 3.30
N ARG A 96 -1.69 -5.91 4.07
CA ARG A 96 -2.28 -4.69 4.65
C ARG A 96 -1.55 -4.35 5.94
N VAL A 97 -1.04 -3.14 6.03
CA VAL A 97 -0.26 -2.65 7.17
C VAL A 97 -0.71 -1.27 7.57
N SER A 98 -0.59 -0.93 8.84
CA SER A 98 -0.89 0.41 9.32
C SER A 98 0.08 1.41 8.72
N TYR A 99 -0.39 2.63 8.44
CA TYR A 99 0.39 3.70 7.82
C TYR A 99 1.63 4.14 8.63
N ASP A 100 1.68 3.79 9.91
CA ASP A 100 2.75 4.04 10.86
C ASP A 100 3.55 2.78 11.24
N SER A 101 3.38 1.68 10.50
CA SER A 101 4.17 0.45 10.67
C SER A 101 5.67 0.73 10.57
N LYS A 102 6.45 0.06 11.42
CA LYS A 102 7.88 0.30 11.52
C LYS A 102 8.64 -0.22 10.29
N ALA A 103 9.58 0.57 9.80
CA ALA A 103 10.33 0.28 8.58
C ALA A 103 11.26 -0.95 8.70
N ASP A 104 11.79 -1.22 9.89
CA ASP A 104 12.59 -2.42 10.19
C ASP A 104 11.75 -3.69 10.07
N SER A 105 10.52 -3.68 10.58
CA SER A 105 9.59 -4.80 10.48
C SER A 105 9.17 -5.06 9.03
N LEU A 106 8.91 -4.00 8.26
CA LEU A 106 8.62 -4.11 6.82
C LEU A 106 9.80 -4.68 6.04
N LEU A 107 11.02 -4.20 6.31
CA LEU A 107 12.21 -4.73 5.64
C LEU A 107 12.46 -6.19 6.04
N HIS A 108 12.23 -6.55 7.30
CA HIS A 108 12.31 -7.95 7.76
C HIS A 108 11.35 -8.83 6.97
N LEU A 109 10.07 -8.44 6.86
CA LEU A 109 9.08 -9.16 6.05
C LEU A 109 9.58 -9.37 4.61
N MET A 110 10.06 -8.30 3.99
CA MET A 110 10.50 -8.33 2.59
C MET A 110 11.70 -9.27 2.38
N VAL A 111 12.68 -9.27 3.28
CA VAL A 111 13.91 -10.05 3.10
C VAL A 111 13.77 -11.48 3.61
N LYS A 112 13.03 -11.69 4.72
CA LYS A 112 12.95 -12.99 5.40
C LYS A 112 11.74 -13.81 4.97
N ASP A 113 10.58 -13.19 4.84
CA ASP A 113 9.34 -13.91 4.55
C ASP A 113 9.00 -13.91 3.06
N TRP A 114 9.32 -12.81 2.36
CA TRP A 114 9.20 -12.74 0.89
C TRP A 114 10.49 -13.16 0.17
N GLU A 115 11.54 -13.51 0.93
CA GLU A 115 12.82 -14.00 0.41
C GLU A 115 13.46 -13.07 -0.63
N LEU A 116 13.24 -11.75 -0.50
CA LEU A 116 13.83 -10.78 -1.40
C LEU A 116 15.29 -10.52 -1.03
N GLU A 117 16.17 -10.60 -2.03
CA GLU A 117 17.55 -10.15 -1.88
C GLU A 117 17.58 -8.63 -1.60
N LEU A 118 18.30 -8.23 -0.55
CA LEU A 118 18.44 -6.84 -0.16
C LEU A 118 19.07 -6.04 -1.32
N PRO A 119 18.45 -4.95 -1.80
CA PRO A 119 18.83 -4.38 -3.07
C PRO A 119 20.06 -3.46 -2.95
N THR A 120 20.97 -3.54 -3.92
CA THR A 120 22.12 -2.63 -4.01
C THR A 120 21.74 -1.23 -4.50
N LEU A 121 20.52 -1.04 -5.02
CA LEU A 121 19.95 0.24 -5.46
C LEU A 121 18.42 0.21 -5.27
N LEU A 122 17.82 1.35 -4.89
CA LEU A 122 16.37 1.51 -4.82
C LEU A 122 15.95 2.58 -5.82
N ILE A 123 15.04 2.25 -6.73
CA ILE A 123 14.46 3.17 -7.71
C ILE A 123 13.04 3.49 -7.27
N SER A 124 12.79 4.70 -6.79
CA SER A 124 11.43 5.14 -6.43
C SER A 124 10.84 5.99 -7.55
N VAL A 125 9.77 5.49 -8.16
CA VAL A 125 9.05 6.17 -9.25
C VAL A 125 7.78 6.81 -8.72
N HIS A 126 7.67 8.12 -8.94
CA HIS A 126 6.52 8.93 -8.58
C HIS A 126 5.87 9.54 -9.82
N GLY A 127 4.62 9.96 -9.71
CA GLY A 127 3.92 10.62 -10.79
C GLY A 127 2.54 11.13 -10.39
N GLY A 128 1.94 11.93 -11.28
CA GLY A 128 0.57 12.38 -11.12
C GLY A 128 -0.44 11.23 -11.18
N LEU A 129 -1.59 11.43 -10.56
CA LEU A 129 -2.69 10.46 -10.54
C LEU A 129 -3.49 10.46 -11.85
N GLN A 130 -3.48 11.56 -12.59
CA GLN A 130 -4.22 11.69 -13.84
C GLN A 130 -3.58 10.86 -14.95
N ASN A 131 -4.41 10.07 -15.64
CA ASN A 131 -3.98 9.30 -16.80
C ASN A 131 -3.62 10.24 -17.96
N PHE A 132 -2.54 9.88 -18.65
CA PHE A 132 -2.07 10.55 -19.85
C PHE A 132 -1.39 9.53 -20.76
N GLU A 133 -1.33 9.82 -22.04
CA GLU A 133 -0.66 8.97 -23.02
C GLU A 133 0.74 9.50 -23.33
N LEU A 134 1.71 8.59 -23.35
CA LEU A 134 3.08 8.89 -23.76
C LEU A 134 3.22 8.66 -25.27
N PRO A 135 3.93 9.53 -26.00
CA PRO A 135 4.33 9.25 -27.37
C PRO A 135 5.05 7.89 -27.46
N PRO A 136 4.78 7.05 -28.47
CA PRO A 136 5.29 5.66 -28.53
C PRO A 136 6.80 5.54 -28.35
N LYS A 137 7.58 6.43 -28.97
CA LYS A 137 9.05 6.46 -28.85
C LYS A 137 9.49 6.75 -27.41
N LEU A 138 8.83 7.69 -26.74
CA LEU A 138 9.14 8.04 -25.35
C LEU A 138 8.75 6.89 -24.40
N LYS A 139 7.57 6.29 -24.59
CA LYS A 139 7.13 5.11 -23.84
C LYS A 139 8.14 3.97 -23.95
N GLN A 140 8.64 3.70 -25.16
CA GLN A 140 9.64 2.66 -25.40
C GLN A 140 10.97 2.97 -24.71
N VAL A 141 11.50 4.18 -24.85
CA VAL A 141 12.79 4.57 -24.24
C VAL A 141 12.70 4.55 -22.72
N PHE A 142 11.62 5.12 -22.16
CA PHE A 142 11.35 5.10 -20.73
C PHE A 142 11.29 3.66 -20.19
N GLY A 143 10.45 2.82 -20.79
CA GLY A 143 10.27 1.44 -20.34
C GLY A 143 11.54 0.63 -20.43
N LYS A 144 12.22 0.64 -21.59
CA LYS A 144 13.48 -0.09 -21.77
C LYS A 144 14.58 0.41 -20.83
N GLY A 145 14.70 1.72 -20.64
CA GLY A 145 15.69 2.32 -19.76
C GLY A 145 15.47 1.91 -18.30
N LEU A 146 14.24 2.05 -17.79
CA LEU A 146 13.88 1.67 -16.43
C LEU A 146 14.15 0.19 -16.15
N ILE A 147 13.67 -0.69 -17.04
CA ILE A 147 13.84 -2.13 -16.89
C ILE A 147 15.32 -2.51 -16.97
N LYS A 148 16.07 -1.95 -17.93
CA LYS A 148 17.50 -2.24 -18.06
C LYS A 148 18.27 -1.82 -16.80
N ALA A 149 17.99 -0.63 -16.25
CA ALA A 149 18.62 -0.17 -15.03
C ALA A 149 18.34 -1.10 -13.85
N ALA A 150 17.07 -1.51 -13.67
CA ALA A 150 16.68 -2.39 -12.58
C ALA A 150 17.31 -3.79 -12.70
N VAL A 151 17.25 -4.40 -13.88
CA VAL A 151 17.83 -5.74 -14.12
C VAL A 151 19.35 -5.73 -13.95
N THR A 152 20.04 -4.73 -14.50
CA THR A 152 21.51 -4.65 -14.45
C THR A 152 22.05 -4.55 -13.02
N THR A 153 21.30 -3.90 -12.14
CA THR A 153 21.75 -3.58 -10.78
C THR A 153 21.11 -4.47 -9.70
N GLY A 154 20.11 -5.27 -10.06
CA GLY A 154 19.26 -5.95 -9.07
C GLY A 154 18.45 -4.97 -8.22
N ALA A 155 18.09 -3.80 -8.76
CA ALA A 155 17.36 -2.78 -8.00
C ALA A 155 15.92 -3.20 -7.71
N TRP A 156 15.43 -2.83 -6.54
CA TRP A 156 14.00 -2.79 -6.27
C TRP A 156 13.40 -1.52 -6.88
N ILE A 157 12.20 -1.64 -7.45
CA ILE A 157 11.41 -0.52 -7.95
C ILE A 157 10.23 -0.28 -7.01
N PHE A 158 10.14 0.91 -6.41
CA PHE A 158 8.98 1.33 -5.63
C PHE A 158 8.07 2.23 -6.47
N THR A 159 6.76 1.94 -6.48
CA THR A 159 5.75 2.74 -7.21
C THR A 159 4.46 2.87 -6.40
N GLY A 160 3.55 3.76 -6.77
CA GLY A 160 2.24 3.90 -6.12
C GLY A 160 1.34 2.64 -6.18
N GLY A 161 1.72 1.61 -6.93
CA GLY A 161 1.05 0.30 -6.96
C GLY A 161 -0.31 0.24 -7.65
N VAL A 162 -0.97 1.39 -7.87
CA VAL A 162 -2.25 1.48 -8.56
C VAL A 162 -2.08 1.87 -10.03
N SER A 163 -2.98 1.39 -10.89
CA SER A 163 -2.92 1.58 -12.36
C SER A 163 -3.36 2.98 -12.81
N THR A 164 -2.69 4.03 -12.31
CA THR A 164 -3.01 5.43 -12.60
C THR A 164 -1.76 6.22 -13.03
N GLY A 165 -1.95 7.15 -13.96
CA GLY A 165 -0.92 8.09 -14.41
C GLY A 165 0.39 7.42 -14.80
N VAL A 166 1.51 7.84 -14.19
CA VAL A 166 2.85 7.32 -14.51
C VAL A 166 2.96 5.82 -14.23
N ILE A 167 2.26 5.29 -13.22
CA ILE A 167 2.42 3.90 -12.78
C ILE A 167 1.84 2.94 -13.83
N ARG A 168 0.85 3.37 -14.61
CA ARG A 168 0.37 2.62 -15.79
C ARG A 168 1.51 2.36 -16.78
N HIS A 169 2.31 3.38 -17.10
CA HIS A 169 3.43 3.25 -18.03
C HIS A 169 4.57 2.39 -17.47
N VAL A 170 4.79 2.43 -16.15
CA VAL A 170 5.71 1.50 -15.47
C VAL A 170 5.20 0.06 -15.56
N GLY A 171 3.91 -0.16 -15.30
CA GLY A 171 3.26 -1.46 -15.41
C GLY A 171 3.33 -2.06 -16.81
N ASP A 172 3.16 -1.23 -17.85
CA ASP A 172 3.33 -1.64 -19.25
C ASP A 172 4.78 -2.08 -19.52
N ALA A 173 5.77 -1.33 -19.03
CA ALA A 173 7.18 -1.70 -19.19
C ALA A 173 7.55 -3.01 -18.48
N LEU A 174 7.01 -3.23 -17.28
CA LEU A 174 7.17 -4.48 -16.52
C LEU A 174 6.55 -5.67 -17.26
N LYS A 175 5.33 -5.49 -17.79
CA LYS A 175 4.61 -6.52 -18.56
C LYS A 175 5.35 -6.88 -19.85
N ASP A 176 5.83 -5.87 -20.57
CA ASP A 176 6.60 -6.05 -21.81
C ASP A 176 7.93 -6.79 -21.56
N HIS A 177 8.55 -6.58 -20.39
CA HIS A 177 9.76 -7.32 -20.03
C HIS A 177 9.45 -8.77 -19.67
N SER A 178 8.43 -9.00 -18.83
CA SER A 178 8.06 -10.33 -18.34
C SER A 178 7.63 -11.27 -19.47
N SER A 179 7.05 -10.76 -20.56
CA SER A 179 6.67 -11.56 -21.72
C SER A 179 7.85 -11.97 -22.61
N LYS A 180 9.00 -11.28 -22.50
CA LYS A 180 10.17 -11.44 -23.39
C LYS A 180 11.40 -12.04 -22.70
N SER A 181 11.42 -12.07 -21.38
CA SER A 181 12.58 -12.45 -20.57
C SER A 181 12.17 -13.30 -19.37
N ARG A 182 13.07 -14.17 -18.89
CA ARG A 182 12.88 -14.94 -17.66
C ARG A 182 13.28 -14.16 -16.39
N GLY A 183 13.95 -13.02 -16.53
CA GLY A 183 14.35 -12.18 -15.41
C GLY A 183 13.15 -11.49 -14.75
N LYS A 184 12.93 -11.70 -13.45
CA LYS A 184 11.89 -11.01 -12.69
C LYS A 184 12.44 -9.72 -12.10
N VAL A 185 11.85 -8.59 -12.48
CA VAL A 185 12.11 -7.30 -11.84
C VAL A 185 11.32 -7.24 -10.53
N CYS A 186 11.98 -6.89 -9.43
CA CYS A 186 11.30 -6.70 -8.15
C CYS A 186 10.61 -5.33 -8.12
N ALA A 187 9.32 -5.31 -8.44
CA ALA A 187 8.48 -4.12 -8.42
C ALA A 187 7.48 -4.19 -7.26
N ILE A 188 7.60 -3.26 -6.33
CA ILE A 188 6.82 -3.21 -5.09
C ILE A 188 5.89 -1.99 -5.14
N GLY A 189 4.59 -2.26 -5.15
CA GLY A 189 3.56 -1.24 -5.06
C GLY A 189 3.30 -0.86 -3.61
N ILE A 190 3.43 0.42 -3.27
CA ILE A 190 3.03 0.95 -1.95
C ILE A 190 1.82 1.84 -2.17
N ALA A 191 0.64 1.33 -1.82
CA ALA A 191 -0.65 1.94 -2.14
C ALA A 191 -1.49 2.14 -0.87
N PRO A 192 -2.33 3.20 -0.78
CA PRO A 192 -3.30 3.29 0.30
C PRO A 192 -4.37 2.19 0.19
N TRP A 193 -4.61 1.45 1.28
CA TRP A 193 -5.70 0.47 1.37
C TRP A 193 -7.07 1.08 1.04
N GLY A 194 -7.30 2.31 1.51
CA GLY A 194 -8.57 3.01 1.39
C GLY A 194 -9.03 3.30 -0.04
N ILE A 195 -8.12 3.31 -1.02
CA ILE A 195 -8.43 3.64 -2.42
C ILE A 195 -8.55 2.41 -3.32
N ILE A 196 -8.31 1.20 -2.80
CA ILE A 196 -8.26 0.00 -3.61
C ILE A 196 -9.69 -0.44 -3.91
N GLU A 197 -9.99 -0.57 -5.20
CA GLU A 197 -11.25 -1.14 -5.67
C GLU A 197 -11.35 -2.61 -5.24
N ASN A 198 -12.53 -3.07 -4.79
CA ASN A 198 -12.78 -4.45 -4.35
C ASN A 198 -11.78 -4.98 -3.31
N LYS A 199 -11.27 -4.11 -2.43
CA LYS A 199 -10.29 -4.50 -1.40
C LYS A 199 -10.81 -5.57 -0.44
N GLU A 200 -12.13 -5.70 -0.27
CA GLU A 200 -12.73 -6.70 0.61
C GLU A 200 -12.41 -8.14 0.13
N ASP A 201 -12.21 -8.34 -1.17
CA ASP A 201 -11.79 -9.64 -1.75
C ASP A 201 -10.37 -10.04 -1.32
N LEU A 202 -9.57 -9.06 -0.88
CA LEU A 202 -8.21 -9.25 -0.39
C LEU A 202 -8.15 -9.54 1.13
N ILE A 203 -9.30 -9.61 1.82
CA ILE A 203 -9.30 -9.98 3.24
C ILE A 203 -9.08 -11.48 3.37
N GLY A 204 -8.08 -11.87 4.15
CA GLY A 204 -7.70 -13.25 4.39
C GLY A 204 -6.29 -13.32 4.99
N ARG A 205 -6.09 -14.29 5.89
CA ARG A 205 -4.81 -14.50 6.56
C ARG A 205 -4.06 -15.62 5.87
N ASP A 206 -2.96 -15.26 5.21
CA ASP A 206 -2.07 -16.21 4.52
C ASP A 206 -2.77 -17.07 3.47
N VAL A 207 -3.61 -16.43 2.66
CA VAL A 207 -4.39 -17.10 1.61
C VAL A 207 -4.10 -16.50 0.25
N THR A 208 -4.34 -17.30 -0.78
CA THR A 208 -4.40 -16.78 -2.15
C THR A 208 -5.78 -16.19 -2.39
N ARG A 209 -5.84 -14.91 -2.79
CA ARG A 209 -7.09 -14.21 -3.10
C ARG A 209 -7.13 -13.85 -4.59
N PRO A 210 -8.20 -14.22 -5.31
CA PRO A 210 -8.40 -13.71 -6.66
C PRO A 210 -8.70 -12.21 -6.60
N TYR A 211 -8.13 -11.44 -7.53
CA TYR A 211 -8.37 -10.00 -7.63
C TYR A 211 -8.59 -9.58 -9.08
N THR A 212 -9.74 -8.99 -9.35
CA THR A 212 -10.12 -8.56 -10.70
C THR A 212 -9.68 -7.12 -10.94
N THR A 213 -8.94 -6.87 -12.02
CA THR A 213 -8.44 -5.51 -12.35
C THR A 213 -9.41 -4.69 -13.20
N MET A 214 -10.71 -4.99 -13.15
CA MET A 214 -11.71 -4.21 -13.89
C MET A 214 -12.04 -2.93 -13.13
N SER A 215 -11.74 -1.79 -13.74
CA SER A 215 -12.13 -0.49 -13.21
C SER A 215 -13.64 -0.29 -13.34
N ASN A 216 -14.30 0.14 -12.26
CA ASN A 216 -15.68 0.60 -12.33
C ASN A 216 -15.70 2.09 -12.78
N PRO A 217 -16.28 2.44 -13.94
CA PRO A 217 -16.31 3.82 -14.44
C PRO A 217 -17.01 4.82 -13.50
N LEU A 218 -17.85 4.34 -12.59
CA LEU A 218 -18.57 5.17 -11.61
C LEU A 218 -17.81 5.30 -10.28
N SER A 219 -16.75 4.50 -10.09
CA SER A 219 -15.95 4.50 -8.87
C SER A 219 -14.83 5.54 -8.95
N LYS A 220 -14.53 6.15 -7.80
CA LYS A 220 -13.36 7.03 -7.61
C LYS A 220 -12.16 6.26 -7.05
N LEU A 221 -12.30 4.96 -6.84
CA LEU A 221 -11.24 4.07 -6.37
C LEU A 221 -10.32 3.68 -7.54
N SER A 222 -9.29 2.90 -7.24
CA SER A 222 -8.26 2.52 -8.21
C SER A 222 -7.93 1.04 -8.08
N VAL A 223 -7.66 0.40 -9.20
CA VAL A 223 -7.25 -1.00 -9.24
C VAL A 223 -5.73 -1.11 -9.05
N LEU A 224 -5.30 -2.16 -8.35
CA LEU A 224 -3.89 -2.52 -8.26
C LEU A 224 -3.32 -2.82 -9.66
N ASN A 225 -2.04 -2.55 -9.86
CA ASN A 225 -1.36 -2.79 -11.12
C ASN A 225 -0.79 -4.22 -11.15
N SER A 226 -1.41 -5.08 -11.96
CA SER A 226 -1.09 -6.51 -12.04
C SER A 226 0.31 -6.85 -12.52
N SER A 227 1.12 -5.90 -12.98
CA SER A 227 2.52 -6.13 -13.36
C SER A 227 3.50 -6.06 -12.18
N HIS A 228 3.05 -5.66 -10.98
CA HIS A 228 3.90 -5.64 -9.78
C HIS A 228 3.98 -7.03 -9.16
N SER A 229 5.09 -7.31 -8.47
CA SER A 229 5.33 -8.59 -7.82
C SER A 229 4.99 -8.59 -6.33
N HIS A 230 4.95 -7.42 -5.70
CA HIS A 230 4.68 -7.29 -4.26
C HIS A 230 3.88 -6.02 -3.96
N PHE A 231 3.10 -6.05 -2.87
CA PHE A 231 2.30 -4.92 -2.42
C PHE A 231 2.37 -4.68 -0.91
N LEU A 232 2.63 -3.44 -0.53
CA LEU A 232 2.43 -2.91 0.81
C LEU A 232 1.19 -2.00 0.78
N LEU A 233 0.10 -2.44 1.41
CA LEU A 233 -1.16 -1.71 1.39
C LEU A 233 -1.31 -0.92 2.69
N ALA A 234 -0.99 0.37 2.62
CA ALA A 234 -0.91 1.27 3.76
C ALA A 234 -2.32 1.70 4.22
N ASP A 235 -2.63 1.46 5.49
CA ASP A 235 -3.96 1.67 6.05
C ASP A 235 -3.93 2.70 7.18
N ASN A 236 -4.70 3.77 7.01
CA ASN A 236 -4.92 4.80 8.01
C ASN A 236 -6.40 4.90 8.42
N GLY A 237 -7.24 3.92 8.06
CA GLY A 237 -8.67 3.89 8.32
C GLY A 237 -9.52 4.83 7.45
N THR A 238 -8.95 5.45 6.43
CA THR A 238 -9.72 6.27 5.47
C THR A 238 -10.29 5.44 4.32
N HIS A 239 -11.33 5.96 3.67
CA HIS A 239 -11.93 5.40 2.46
C HIS A 239 -11.88 6.44 1.34
N GLY A 240 -11.37 6.05 0.17
CA GLY A 240 -11.27 6.90 -1.02
C GLY A 240 -10.26 8.05 -0.89
N LYS A 241 -9.31 7.98 0.06
CA LYS A 241 -8.31 9.05 0.28
C LYS A 241 -6.89 8.52 0.11
N TYR A 242 -6.09 9.31 -0.61
CA TYR A 242 -4.65 9.11 -0.74
C TYR A 242 -3.90 9.64 0.48
N GLY A 243 -2.63 9.25 0.64
CA GLY A 243 -1.71 9.83 1.62
C GLY A 243 -1.27 8.87 2.74
N ALA A 244 -1.95 7.73 2.93
CA ALA A 244 -1.57 6.73 3.93
C ALA A 244 -0.17 6.15 3.66
N GLU A 245 0.20 6.01 2.40
CA GLU A 245 1.46 5.47 1.91
C GLU A 245 2.65 6.42 2.07
N VAL A 246 2.42 7.74 2.18
CA VAL A 246 3.49 8.75 2.05
C VAL A 246 4.52 8.63 3.16
N ARG A 247 4.07 8.56 4.43
CA ARG A 247 4.97 8.41 5.58
C ARG A 247 5.67 7.06 5.56
N LEU A 248 4.89 5.99 5.34
CA LEU A 248 5.35 4.61 5.30
C LEU A 248 6.49 4.44 4.28
N ARG A 249 6.26 4.88 3.04
CA ARG A 249 7.25 4.85 1.95
C ARG A 249 8.52 5.58 2.34
N ARG A 250 8.41 6.84 2.76
CA ARG A 250 9.58 7.67 3.10
C ARG A 250 10.44 7.04 4.19
N GLN A 251 9.80 6.47 5.22
CA GLN A 251 10.52 5.80 6.31
C GLN A 251 11.18 4.50 5.84
N LEU A 252 10.51 3.72 5.00
CA LEU A 252 11.06 2.48 4.44
C LEU A 252 12.24 2.76 3.51
N GLU A 253 12.11 3.72 2.59
CA GLU A 253 13.20 4.14 1.68
C GLU A 253 14.44 4.59 2.48
N LYS A 254 14.25 5.45 3.49
CA LYS A 254 15.33 5.89 4.38
C LYS A 254 15.97 4.72 5.10
N HIS A 255 15.17 3.80 5.63
CA HIS A 255 15.68 2.64 6.37
C HIS A 255 16.50 1.71 5.47
N ILE A 256 16.02 1.39 4.27
CA ILE A 256 16.74 0.58 3.27
C ILE A 256 18.07 1.24 2.87
N ALA A 257 18.07 2.56 2.65
CA ALA A 257 19.28 3.29 2.28
C ALA A 257 20.38 3.18 3.37
N LEU A 258 20.00 3.16 4.64
CA LEU A 258 20.94 3.05 5.76
C LEU A 258 21.53 1.65 5.94
N GLN A 259 20.88 0.58 5.47
CA GLN A 259 21.41 -0.79 5.57
C GLN A 259 22.74 -0.98 4.82
N LYS A 260 22.98 -0.18 3.77
CA LYS A 260 24.23 -0.21 2.99
C LYS A 260 25.41 0.43 3.69
N ILE A 261 25.18 1.32 4.64
CA ILE A 261 26.23 1.95 5.43
C ILE A 261 26.75 0.93 6.45
N ASN A 262 25.84 0.28 7.18
CA ASN A 262 26.19 -0.62 8.27
C ASN A 262 26.84 -1.94 7.80
N THR A 263 26.47 -2.44 6.61
CA THR A 263 27.12 -3.63 6.01
C THR A 263 28.55 -3.35 5.53
N ARG A 264 28.90 -2.10 5.23
CA ARG A 264 30.29 -1.72 4.90
C ARG A 264 31.15 -1.57 6.15
N GLU A 265 30.61 -0.98 7.23
CA GLU A 265 31.33 -0.87 8.50
C GLU A 265 31.60 -2.24 9.15
N SER A 266 30.67 -3.19 9.04
CA SER A 266 30.88 -4.56 9.54
C SER A 266 31.98 -5.31 8.78
N HIS A 267 32.11 -5.10 7.46
CA HIS A 267 33.19 -5.68 6.65
C HIS A 267 34.55 -5.01 6.92
N VAL A 268 34.60 -3.71 7.20
CA VAL A 268 35.84 -3.01 7.59
C VAL A 268 36.30 -3.46 8.97
N SER A 269 35.38 -3.65 9.92
CA SER A 269 35.71 -4.15 11.26
C SER A 269 36.21 -5.60 11.26
N SER A 270 35.76 -6.45 10.33
CA SER A 270 36.26 -7.82 10.19
C SER A 270 37.61 -7.93 9.47
N MET A 271 38.06 -6.87 8.78
CA MET A 271 39.40 -6.83 8.16
C MET A 271 40.46 -6.17 9.04
N LEU A 272 40.08 -5.62 10.20
CA LEU A 272 40.96 -5.00 11.19
C LEU A 272 41.15 -5.88 12.44
N LYS A 273 40.77 -7.17 12.35
CA LYS A 273 41.11 -8.22 13.31
C LYS A 273 41.88 -9.31 12.59
#